data_AF-A0A934PL38-F1
#
_entry.id   AF-A0A934PL38-F1
#
_cell.length_a   1.000
_cell.length_b   1.000
_cell.length_c   1.000
_cell.angle_alpha   90.00
_cell.angle_beta   90.00
_cell.angle_gamma   90.00
#
_symmetry.space_group_name_H-M   'P 1'
#
loop_
_entity.id
_entity.type
_entity.pdbx_description
1 polymer ?
#
loop_
_entity_poly.entity_id
_entity_poly.type
_entity_poly.pdbx_seq_one_letter_code
_entity_poly.pdbx_strand_id
1 'polypeptide(L)'
;MPLLEEDTAIEEAYAAFRIEEQQKAFNQFVVDEKLNADKLKKLTEDYLFAQRIPTKQEAVDVLENQPSMLQRAKVGDYILSKFLTFIDIFFND
;
A
#
# COMPACT_ATOMS: atom_id res chain seq x y z
N MET A 1 8.14 41.07 -2.30
CA MET A 1 8.23 39.66 -1.84
C MET A 1 6.97 38.94 -2.29
N PRO A 2 7.03 38.13 -3.36
CA PRO A 2 6.05 37.06 -3.54
C PRO A 2 6.75 35.78 -4.03
N LEU A 3 6.78 34.73 -3.21
CA LEU A 3 7.42 33.45 -3.58
C LEU A 3 6.64 32.23 -3.05
N LEU A 4 5.37 32.38 -2.67
CA LEU A 4 4.61 31.31 -1.99
C LEU A 4 3.36 30.84 -2.73
N GLU A 5 3.08 31.31 -3.95
CA GLU A 5 1.92 30.83 -4.72
C GLU A 5 2.25 29.63 -5.63
N GLU A 6 3.51 29.41 -6.00
CA GLU A 6 3.91 28.24 -6.79
C GLU A 6 4.13 26.99 -5.93
N ASP A 7 4.67 27.14 -4.71
CA ASP A 7 4.95 26.01 -3.80
C ASP A 7 3.68 25.25 -3.41
N THR A 8 2.59 25.95 -3.06
CA THR A 8 1.33 25.32 -2.66
C THR A 8 0.62 24.58 -3.80
N ALA A 9 0.69 25.13 -5.02
CA ALA A 9 0.12 24.48 -6.20
C ALA A 9 0.88 23.19 -6.57
N ILE A 10 2.19 23.17 -6.37
CA ILE A 10 3.03 21.99 -6.58
C ILE A 10 2.71 20.93 -5.53
N GLU A 11 2.62 21.29 -4.24
CA GLU A 11 2.26 20.35 -3.17
C GLU A 11 0.88 19.70 -3.39
N GLU A 12 -0.14 20.47 -3.81
CA GLU A 12 -1.47 19.92 -4.13
C GLU A 12 -1.44 18.97 -5.33
N ALA A 13 -0.73 19.34 -6.40
CA ALA A 13 -0.58 18.49 -7.58
C ALA A 13 0.18 17.20 -7.25
N TYR A 14 1.21 17.28 -6.41
CA TYR A 14 1.95 16.12 -5.91
C TYR A 14 1.07 15.21 -5.05
N ALA A 15 0.26 15.78 -4.16
CA ALA A 15 -0.67 15.00 -3.34
C ALA A 15 -1.68 14.25 -4.20
N ALA A 16 -2.28 14.91 -5.20
CA ALA A 16 -3.20 14.27 -6.14
C ALA A 16 -2.53 13.13 -6.93
N PHE A 17 -1.32 13.37 -7.44
CA PHE A 17 -0.57 12.36 -8.20
C PHE A 17 -0.16 11.17 -7.31
N ARG A 18 0.27 11.43 -6.07
CA ARG A 18 0.57 10.38 -5.08
C ARG A 18 -0.66 9.54 -4.78
N ILE A 19 -1.84 10.14 -4.60
CA ILE A 19 -3.08 9.39 -4.34
C ILE A 19 -3.43 8.50 -5.54
N GLU A 20 -3.31 9.01 -6.76
CA GLU A 20 -3.56 8.24 -7.98
C GLU A 20 -2.59 7.06 -8.12
N GLU A 21 -1.29 7.31 -7.98
CA GLU A 21 -0.26 6.25 -8.04
C GLU A 21 -0.45 5.22 -6.92
N GLN A 22 -0.79 5.67 -5.70
CA GLN A 22 -1.15 4.79 -4.59
C GLN A 22 -2.32 3.89 -4.98
N GLN A 23 -3.42 4.47 -5.44
CA GLN A 23 -4.61 3.71 -5.84
C GLN A 23 -4.30 2.75 -6.97
N LYS A 24 -3.49 3.15 -7.94
CA LYS A 24 -3.16 2.34 -9.12
C LYS A 24 -2.30 1.14 -8.75
N ALA A 25 -1.25 1.35 -7.95
CA ALA A 25 -0.42 0.28 -7.41
C ALA A 25 -1.24 -0.67 -6.53
N PHE A 26 -2.10 -0.12 -5.67
CA PHE A 26 -3.01 -0.88 -4.81
C PHE A 26 -4.00 -1.72 -5.62
N ASN A 27 -4.60 -1.14 -6.66
CA ASN A 27 -5.59 -1.82 -7.49
C ASN A 27 -4.94 -2.89 -8.38
N GLN A 28 -3.74 -2.63 -8.93
CA GLN A 28 -2.98 -3.67 -9.62
C GLN A 28 -2.67 -4.83 -8.69
N PHE A 29 -2.25 -4.53 -7.46
CA PHE A 29 -1.93 -5.55 -6.47
C PHE A 29 -3.16 -6.39 -6.12
N VAL A 30 -4.29 -5.73 -5.82
CA VAL A 30 -5.60 -6.34 -5.61
C VAL A 30 -6.05 -7.22 -6.77
N VAL A 31 -5.87 -6.77 -8.01
CA VAL A 31 -6.31 -7.53 -9.20
C VAL A 31 -5.39 -8.71 -9.50
N ASP A 32 -4.07 -8.55 -9.41
CA ASP A 32 -3.08 -9.56 -9.77
C ASP A 32 -3.14 -10.77 -8.80
N GLU A 33 -3.29 -10.49 -7.51
CA GLU A 33 -3.31 -11.51 -6.45
C GLU A 33 -4.72 -11.81 -5.91
N LYS A 34 -5.77 -11.15 -6.42
CA LYS A 34 -7.14 -11.20 -5.86
C LYS A 34 -7.17 -10.87 -4.37
N LEU A 35 -6.56 -9.76 -3.97
CA LEU A 35 -6.65 -9.28 -2.59
C LEU A 35 -7.95 -8.54 -2.33
N ASN A 36 -8.41 -8.60 -1.09
CA ASN A 36 -9.51 -7.80 -0.61
C ASN A 36 -9.02 -6.37 -0.35
N ALA A 37 -9.49 -5.43 -1.18
CA ALA A 37 -9.16 -4.01 -1.09
C ALA A 37 -9.48 -3.41 0.29
N ASP A 38 -10.56 -3.87 0.94
CA ASP A 38 -10.99 -3.35 2.24
C ASP A 38 -10.01 -3.75 3.36
N LYS A 39 -9.58 -5.02 3.35
CA LYS A 39 -8.57 -5.52 4.29
C LYS A 39 -7.22 -4.85 4.08
N LEU A 40 -6.80 -4.64 2.83
CA LEU A 40 -5.50 -4.03 2.54
C LEU A 40 -5.48 -2.55 2.97
N LYS A 41 -6.60 -1.82 2.78
CA LYS A 41 -6.75 -0.45 3.29
C LYS A 41 -6.63 -0.39 4.79
N LYS A 42 -7.34 -1.26 5.50
CA LYS A 42 -7.21 -1.38 6.96
C LYS A 42 -5.77 -1.66 7.38
N LEU A 43 -5.08 -2.54 6.66
CA LEU A 43 -3.67 -2.86 6.92
C LEU A 43 -2.78 -1.62 6.79
N THR A 44 -2.98 -0.81 5.75
CA THR A 44 -2.30 0.46 5.54
C THR A 44 -2.63 1.46 6.65
N GLU A 45 -3.89 1.62 7.02
CA GLU A 45 -4.29 2.50 8.12
C GLU A 45 -3.69 2.06 9.46
N ASP A 46 -3.75 0.77 9.79
CA ASP A 46 -3.16 0.20 11.01
C ASP A 46 -1.65 0.42 11.03
N TYR A 47 -0.99 0.25 9.88
CA TYR A 47 0.43 0.58 9.72
C TYR A 47 0.67 2.07 9.96
N LEU A 48 -0.11 2.99 9.38
CA LEU A 48 0.13 4.42 9.52
C LEU A 48 -0.14 4.94 10.92
N PHE A 49 -1.19 4.43 11.58
CA PHE A 49 -1.56 4.83 12.92
C PHE A 49 -0.70 4.18 14.00
N ALA A 50 -0.44 2.87 13.89
CA ALA A 50 0.28 2.10 14.91
C ALA A 50 1.76 1.90 14.57
N GLN A 51 2.24 2.33 13.39
CA GLN A 51 3.55 1.98 12.83
C GLN A 51 3.81 0.47 12.87
N ARG A 52 2.73 -0.31 12.78
CA ARG A 52 2.75 -1.75 12.95
C ARG A 52 2.92 -2.42 11.60
N ILE A 53 4.07 -3.06 11.42
CA ILE A 53 4.33 -3.89 10.25
C ILE A 53 3.40 -5.11 10.28
N PRO A 54 2.56 -5.32 9.24
CA PRO A 54 1.71 -6.49 9.18
C PRO A 54 2.53 -7.78 9.06
N THR A 55 1.95 -8.89 9.51
CA THR A 55 2.61 -10.18 9.44
C THR A 55 2.40 -10.83 8.07
N LYS A 56 3.29 -11.72 7.63
CA LYS A 56 3.09 -12.52 6.39
C LYS A 56 1.73 -13.23 6.37
N GLN A 57 1.27 -13.71 7.53
CA GLN A 57 -0.04 -14.32 7.64
C GLN A 57 -1.18 -13.32 7.42
N GLU A 58 -1.08 -12.10 7.97
CA GLU A 58 -2.06 -11.04 7.73
C GLU A 58 -2.06 -10.62 6.26
N ALA A 59 -0.88 -10.44 5.64
CA ALA A 59 -0.72 -10.15 4.22
C ALA A 59 -1.41 -11.19 3.32
N VAL A 60 -1.29 -12.48 3.67
CA VAL A 60 -2.02 -13.56 3.00
C VAL A 60 -3.50 -13.57 3.37
N ASP A 61 -3.87 -13.19 4.57
CA ASP A 61 -5.27 -13.12 4.99
C ASP A 61 -6.05 -12.02 4.25
N VAL A 62 -5.33 -11.01 3.77
CA VAL A 62 -5.87 -10.00 2.85
C VAL A 62 -6.30 -10.62 1.53
N LEU A 63 -5.76 -11.78 1.12
CA LEU A 63 -6.18 -12.47 -0.10
C LEU A 63 -7.63 -12.92 0.01
N GLU A 64 -8.41 -12.66 -1.04
CA GLU A 64 -9.79 -13.12 -1.15
C GLU A 64 -9.83 -14.64 -1.38
N ASN A 65 -8.83 -15.18 -2.07
CA ASN A 65 -8.66 -16.62 -2.27
C ASN A 65 -7.37 -17.09 -1.58
N GLN A 66 -7.48 -17.95 -0.57
CA GLN A 66 -6.30 -18.46 0.12
C GLN A 66 -5.52 -19.41 -0.80
N PRO A 67 -4.24 -19.09 -1.12
CA PRO A 67 -3.41 -19.97 -1.91
C PRO A 67 -3.11 -21.25 -1.14
N SER A 68 -2.72 -22.31 -1.86
CA SER A 68 -2.37 -23.59 -1.25
C SER A 68 -1.20 -23.43 -0.26
N MET A 69 -1.12 -24.27 0.78
CA MET A 69 -0.13 -24.19 1.87
C MET A 69 1.31 -23.93 1.39
N LEU A 70 1.70 -24.55 0.26
CA LEU A 70 3.02 -24.39 -0.36
C LEU A 70 3.28 -22.98 -0.93
N GLN A 71 2.25 -22.34 -1.48
CA GLN A 71 2.35 -20.99 -2.06
C GLN A 71 2.11 -19.90 -1.02
N ARG A 72 1.42 -20.23 0.08
CA ARG A 72 1.10 -19.30 1.18
C ARG A 72 2.31 -18.52 1.68
N ALA A 73 3.45 -19.19 1.87
CA ALA A 73 4.68 -18.54 2.32
C ALA A 73 5.28 -17.60 1.27
N LYS A 74 5.34 -18.03 0.00
CA LYS A 74 5.89 -17.21 -1.10
C LYS A 74 5.04 -15.98 -1.38
N VAL A 75 3.73 -16.19 -1.51
CA VAL A 75 2.74 -15.15 -1.78
C VAL A 75 2.72 -14.13 -0.63
N GLY A 76 2.69 -14.59 0.61
CA GLY A 76 2.73 -13.70 1.78
C GLY A 76 4.00 -12.86 1.87
N ASP A 77 5.16 -13.44 1.60
CA ASP A 77 6.43 -12.71 1.60
C ASP A 77 6.49 -11.67 0.48
N TYR A 78 6.00 -12.04 -0.72
CA TYR A 78 5.94 -11.16 -1.87
C TYR A 78 5.00 -9.99 -1.65
N ILE A 79 3.81 -10.26 -1.10
CA ILE A 79 2.82 -9.23 -0.79
C ILE A 79 3.36 -8.30 0.29
N LEU A 80 3.93 -8.86 1.35
CA LEU A 80 4.47 -8.08 2.45
C LEU A 80 5.61 -7.16 1.99
N SER A 81 6.51 -7.68 1.15
CA SER A 81 7.63 -6.91 0.59
C SER A 81 7.13 -5.76 -0.29
N LYS A 82 6.14 -6.02 -1.16
CA LYS A 82 5.48 -4.99 -1.97
C LYS A 82 4.78 -3.93 -1.12
N PHE A 83 4.08 -4.35 -0.06
CA PHE A 83 3.42 -3.45 0.88
C PHE A 83 4.44 -2.58 1.62
N LEU A 84 5.51 -3.17 2.16
CA LEU A 84 6.59 -2.41 2.81
C LEU A 84 7.25 -1.42 1.86
N THR A 85 7.53 -1.84 0.63
CA THR A 85 8.08 -0.96 -0.42
C THR A 85 7.12 0.17 -0.75
N PHE A 86 5.82 -0.11 -0.81
CA PHE A 86 4.79 0.89 -1.01
C PHE A 86 4.79 1.91 0.14
N ILE A 87 4.76 1.45 1.39
CA ILE A 87 4.83 2.36 2.53
C ILE A 87 6.11 3.19 2.48
N ASP A 88 7.25 2.58 2.20
CA ASP A 88 8.53 3.29 2.15
C ASP A 88 8.52 4.39 1.08
N ILE A 89 8.06 4.09 -0.14
CA ILE A 89 7.96 5.08 -1.24
C ILE A 89 6.96 6.20 -0.91
N PHE A 90 5.84 5.87 -0.26
CA PHE A 90 4.72 6.80 -0.10
C PHE A 90 4.68 7.53 1.24
N PHE A 91 5.32 7.00 2.29
CA PHE A 91 5.20 7.49 3.67
C PHE A 91 6.53 7.66 4.39
N ASN A 92 7.63 7.09 3.92
CA ASN A 92 8.95 7.33 4.49
C ASN A 92 9.64 8.42 3.66
N ASP A 93 9.55 9.67 4.13
CA ASP A 93 10.27 10.84 3.60
C ASP A 93 11.25 11.36 4.65
#